data_AF-A0A8H4QC99-F1
#
_entry.id   AF-A0A8H4QC99-F1
#
_cell.length_a   1.000
_cell.length_b   1.000
_cell.length_c   1.000
_cell.angle_alpha   90.00
_cell.angle_beta   90.00
_cell.angle_gamma   90.00
#
_symmetry.space_group_name_H-M   'P 1'
#
loop_
_entity.id
_entity.type
_entity.pdbx_description
1 polymer ?
#
loop_
_entity_poly.entity_id
_entity_poly.type
_entity_poly.pdbx_seq_one_letter_code
_entity_poly.pdbx_strand_id
1 'polypeptide(L)'
;MPATTRPPPPSPERDSWFAPLSIDLLVRVLKVSVLHPFVCWMTPLCLRAQTVRWDATRMVVSIAWASFITLCWVADMVNQRLAHGLPRDVDLDEEVIVITGGASGLGMLIAEVYGMRGATVAVLDINPMEHDEARGVNCYRCDVRDKAQVAKAVVDIERDLGTPTVLVNNAAIVVGKPFLDLSLDDIDASIATNLLGPMYCLKAFLPAMIRGGRGGTIVNISSVIGHLGAAQLADYAAAKAGVTALHRSLTAELRESHPDIRTVLVTPGQLTTPLFYGVQTPNSFLAPVVEPVEVAKEVIAAIDSGSGLTTGMPLYARWIDWYNVLPVGLQLAARRISGVDRGMRTFVGRKGLDEAKGGERVSSKKG
;
A
#
# COMPACT_ATOMS: atom_id res chain seq x y z
N MET A 1 -7.66 -10.22 -42.58
CA MET A 1 -6.77 -9.13 -42.13
C MET A 1 -5.70 -9.75 -41.24
N PRO A 2 -4.40 -9.52 -41.49
CA PRO A 2 -3.35 -10.18 -40.74
C PRO A 2 -3.35 -9.68 -39.29
N ALA A 3 -3.28 -10.61 -38.34
CA ALA A 3 -3.14 -10.32 -36.93
C ALA A 3 -1.83 -9.55 -36.74
N THR A 4 -1.94 -8.27 -36.38
CA THR A 4 -0.81 -7.46 -35.97
C THR A 4 -0.34 -7.98 -34.62
N THR A 5 0.68 -8.84 -34.64
CA THR A 5 1.42 -9.25 -33.46
C THR A 5 2.03 -7.98 -32.85
N ARG A 6 1.46 -7.53 -31.73
CA ARG A 6 2.07 -6.43 -30.96
C ARG A 6 3.46 -6.90 -30.52
N PRO A 7 4.49 -6.05 -30.63
CA PRO A 7 5.81 -6.41 -30.13
C PRO A 7 5.71 -6.71 -28.63
N PRO A 8 6.50 -7.68 -28.11
CA PRO A 8 6.55 -7.96 -26.69
C PRO A 8 6.89 -6.66 -25.94
N PRO A 9 6.27 -6.40 -24.77
CA PRO A 9 6.65 -5.25 -23.96
C PRO A 9 8.15 -5.33 -23.66
N PRO A 10 8.87 -4.21 -23.68
CA PRO A 10 10.28 -4.20 -23.33
C PRO A 10 10.45 -4.80 -21.93
N SER A 11 11.49 -5.61 -21.75
CA SER A 11 11.91 -6.12 -20.45
C SER A 11 11.98 -4.96 -19.45
N PRO A 12 11.61 -5.14 -18.16
CA PRO A 12 11.78 -4.10 -17.15
C PRO A 12 13.22 -3.60 -17.25
N GLU A 13 13.39 -2.32 -17.60
CA GLU A 13 14.71 -1.71 -17.74
C GLU A 13 15.46 -1.95 -16.43
N ARG A 14 16.58 -2.66 -16.51
CA ARG A 14 17.50 -2.79 -15.38
C ARG A 14 17.93 -1.39 -14.99
N ASP A 15 17.60 -1.02 -13.75
CA ASP A 15 17.83 0.31 -13.20
C ASP A 15 19.27 0.77 -13.48
N SER A 16 19.37 1.91 -14.17
CA SER A 16 20.60 2.68 -14.19
C SER A 16 20.97 3.03 -12.74
N TRP A 17 22.25 2.97 -12.40
CA TRP A 17 22.77 3.26 -11.05
C TRP A 17 22.47 4.70 -10.53
N PHE A 18 21.91 5.57 -11.38
CA PHE A 18 21.43 6.91 -11.06
C PHE A 18 19.90 7.05 -10.97
N ALA A 19 19.14 5.97 -11.19
CA ALA A 19 17.70 5.93 -10.98
C ALA A 19 17.21 6.27 -9.54
N PRO A 20 17.99 6.18 -8.44
CA PRO A 20 17.42 6.41 -7.11
C PRO A 20 17.23 7.89 -6.74
N LEU A 21 17.61 8.87 -7.57
CA LEU A 21 17.39 10.29 -7.30
C LEU A 21 15.93 10.70 -7.53
N SER A 22 15.06 10.34 -6.59
CA SER A 22 13.65 10.73 -6.56
C SER A 22 13.40 11.87 -5.57
N ILE A 23 12.28 12.57 -5.74
CA ILE A 23 11.81 13.57 -4.76
C ILE A 23 11.61 12.93 -3.38
N ASP A 24 11.18 11.66 -3.36
CA ASP A 24 11.07 10.83 -2.16
C ASP A 24 12.39 10.67 -1.43
N LEU A 25 13.47 10.33 -2.14
CA LEU A 25 14.80 10.19 -1.54
C LEU A 25 15.27 11.52 -0.95
N LEU A 26 15.12 12.63 -1.68
CA LEU A 26 15.51 13.96 -1.19
C LEU A 26 14.77 14.33 0.09
N VAL A 27 13.44 14.14 0.11
CA VAL A 27 12.62 14.44 1.28
C VAL A 27 12.95 13.51 2.45
N ARG A 28 13.23 12.22 2.19
CA ARG A 28 13.66 11.26 3.22
C ARG A 28 14.99 11.67 3.84
N VAL A 29 15.98 12.04 3.02
CA VAL A 29 17.30 12.52 3.48
C VAL A 29 17.14 13.81 4.29
N LEU A 30 16.34 14.76 3.83
CA LEU A 30 16.08 16.01 4.56
C LEU A 30 15.43 15.75 5.93
N LYS A 31 14.45 14.86 5.99
CA LYS A 31 13.77 14.48 7.24
C LYS A 31 14.69 13.83 8.27
N VAL A 32 15.63 13.00 7.82
CA VAL A 32 16.58 12.30 8.71
C VAL A 32 17.79 13.19 9.06
N SER A 33 18.09 14.20 8.24
CA SER A 33 19.19 15.15 8.46
C SER A 33 18.72 16.47 9.07
N VAL A 34 18.66 17.54 8.29
CA VAL A 34 18.49 18.93 8.74
C VAL A 34 17.10 19.27 9.28
N LEU A 35 16.12 18.37 9.13
CA LEU A 35 14.77 18.52 9.70
C LEU A 35 14.53 17.60 10.90
N HIS A 36 15.54 16.85 11.36
CA HIS A 36 15.40 16.01 12.55
C HIS A 36 15.76 16.81 13.81
N PRO A 37 14.91 16.82 14.87
CA PRO A 37 15.18 17.60 16.08
C PRO A 37 16.58 17.37 16.67
N PHE A 38 17.02 16.11 16.77
CA PHE A 38 18.34 15.76 17.26
C PHE A 38 19.47 16.45 16.48
N VAL A 39 19.41 16.42 15.15
CA VAL A 39 20.44 17.02 14.28
C VAL A 39 20.40 18.55 14.38
N CYS A 40 19.21 19.14 14.46
CA CYS A 40 19.06 20.58 14.66
C CYS A 40 19.69 21.03 15.97
N TRP A 41 19.52 20.28 17.06
CA TRP A 41 20.10 20.58 18.37
C TRP A 41 21.62 20.37 18.44
N MET A 42 22.21 19.56 17.55
CA MET A 42 23.67 19.47 17.43
C MET A 42 24.31 20.82 17.04
N THR A 43 23.61 21.65 16.26
CA THR A 43 24.15 22.94 15.79
C THR A 43 24.42 23.94 16.94
N PRO A 44 23.45 24.28 17.81
CA PRO A 44 23.72 25.15 18.95
C PRO A 44 24.71 24.52 19.94
N LEU A 45 24.72 23.18 20.10
CA LEU A 45 25.71 22.49 20.94
C LEU A 45 27.14 22.66 20.39
N CYS A 46 27.34 22.49 19.09
CA CYS A 46 28.62 22.72 18.42
C CYS A 46 29.06 24.20 18.51
N LEU A 47 28.14 25.15 18.32
CA LEU A 47 28.43 26.57 18.52
C LEU A 47 28.82 26.86 19.98
N ARG A 48 28.17 26.20 20.94
CA ARG A 48 28.50 26.36 22.34
C ARG A 48 29.88 25.78 22.68
N ALA A 49 30.24 24.65 22.09
CA ALA A 49 31.58 24.04 22.22
C ALA A 49 32.68 24.96 21.67
N GLN A 50 32.39 25.74 20.63
CA GLN A 50 33.27 26.79 20.09
C GLN A 50 33.23 28.11 20.91
N THR A 51 32.73 28.07 22.15
CA THR A 51 32.62 29.20 23.09
C THR A 51 31.85 30.41 22.56
N VAL A 52 30.97 30.22 21.57
CA VAL A 52 30.09 31.28 21.06
C VAL A 52 29.17 31.77 22.19
N ARG A 53 29.02 33.09 22.28
CA ARG A 53 28.16 33.74 23.26
C ARG A 53 26.69 33.47 22.97
N TRP A 54 25.87 33.43 24.02
CA TRP A 54 24.42 33.17 23.92
C TRP A 54 23.65 34.26 23.17
N ASP A 55 24.14 35.51 23.22
CA ASP A 55 23.57 36.69 22.56
C ASP A 55 23.96 36.81 21.07
N ALA A 56 24.93 36.01 20.60
CA ALA A 56 25.35 36.07 19.21
C ALA A 56 24.22 35.63 18.28
N THR A 57 23.96 36.39 17.21
CA THR A 57 22.88 36.13 16.24
C THR A 57 22.85 34.68 15.75
N ARG A 58 24.02 34.10 15.44
CA ARG A 58 24.14 32.70 15.01
C ARG A 58 23.66 31.69 16.05
N MET A 59 23.89 31.95 17.34
CA MET A 59 23.42 31.10 18.44
C MET A 59 21.89 31.19 18.54
N VAL A 60 21.36 32.43 18.61
CA VAL A 60 19.91 32.68 18.71
C VAL A 60 19.15 32.04 17.55
N VAL A 61 19.60 32.23 16.31
CA VAL A 61 18.97 31.64 15.11
C VAL A 61 19.00 30.12 15.16
N SER A 62 20.12 29.50 15.56
CA SER A 62 20.23 28.03 15.63
C SER A 62 19.31 27.43 16.71
N ILE A 63 19.18 28.08 17.87
CA ILE A 63 18.27 27.67 18.93
C ILE A 63 16.81 27.85 18.48
N ALA A 64 16.49 28.97 17.85
CA ALA A 64 15.15 29.24 17.34
C ALA A 64 14.73 28.18 16.29
N TRP A 65 15.62 27.86 15.35
CA TRP A 65 15.38 26.81 14.35
C TRP A 65 15.19 25.43 14.98
N ALA A 66 16.10 25.03 15.88
CA ALA A 66 15.99 23.73 16.56
C ALA A 66 14.71 23.62 17.41
N SER A 67 14.34 24.70 18.09
CA SER A 67 13.08 24.79 18.85
C SER A 67 11.86 24.68 17.94
N PHE A 68 11.86 25.37 16.80
CA PHE A 68 10.78 25.31 15.81
C PHE A 68 10.61 23.90 15.24
N ILE A 69 11.69 23.26 14.80
CA ILE A 69 11.66 21.88 14.29
C ILE A 69 11.20 20.89 15.37
N THR A 70 11.67 21.07 16.61
CA THR A 70 11.20 20.25 17.75
C THR A 70 9.71 20.44 17.99
N LEU A 71 9.21 21.67 17.94
CA LEU A 71 7.79 21.96 18.09
C LEU A 71 6.96 21.31 16.98
N CYS A 72 7.39 21.41 15.72
CA CYS A 72 6.73 20.74 14.60
C CYS A 72 6.72 19.21 14.78
N TRP A 73 7.82 18.62 15.24
CA TRP A 73 7.92 17.18 15.50
C TRP A 73 7.01 16.74 16.65
N VAL A 74 6.97 17.50 17.76
CA VAL A 74 6.05 17.24 18.87
C VAL A 74 4.60 17.40 18.42
N ALA A 75 4.29 18.43 17.63
CA ALA A 75 2.94 18.63 17.10
C ALA A 75 2.50 17.48 16.19
N ASP A 76 3.39 16.96 15.32
CA ASP A 76 3.10 15.78 14.50
C ASP A 76 2.88 14.54 15.38
N MET A 77 3.72 14.30 16.39
CA MET A 77 3.53 13.21 17.34
C MET A 77 2.19 13.29 18.08
N VAL A 78 1.80 14.47 18.55
CA VAL A 78 0.50 14.70 19.21
C VAL A 78 -0.64 14.49 18.21
N ASN A 79 -0.51 15.01 16.99
CA ASN A 79 -1.50 14.83 15.93
C ASN A 79 -1.72 13.35 15.60
N GLN A 80 -0.66 12.55 15.48
CA GLN A 80 -0.75 11.11 15.25
C GLN A 80 -1.47 10.40 16.40
N ARG A 81 -1.16 10.74 17.66
CA ARG A 81 -1.84 10.18 18.84
C ARG A 81 -3.31 10.54 18.90
N LEU A 82 -3.67 11.79 18.57
CA LEU A 82 -5.06 12.22 18.51
C LEU A 82 -5.82 11.55 17.36
N ALA A 83 -5.18 11.40 16.20
CA ALA A 83 -5.79 10.82 15.03
C ALA A 83 -5.99 9.30 15.15
N HIS A 84 -5.05 8.58 15.74
CA HIS A 84 -5.02 7.11 15.69
C HIS A 84 -5.06 6.42 17.06
N GLY A 85 -5.10 7.19 18.15
CA GLY A 85 -5.12 6.69 19.52
C GLY A 85 -3.75 6.19 20.00
N LEU A 86 -3.73 5.58 21.19
CA LEU A 86 -2.54 4.92 21.72
C LEU A 86 -2.24 3.64 20.95
N PRO A 87 -1.00 3.26 20.68
CA PRO A 87 -0.73 1.98 20.03
C PRO A 87 -1.25 0.78 20.83
N ARG A 88 -1.68 -0.29 20.16
CA ARG A 88 -1.91 -1.59 20.79
C ARG A 88 -0.60 -2.33 20.96
N ASP A 89 -0.56 -3.28 21.89
CA ASP A 89 0.56 -4.21 21.98
C ASP A 89 0.47 -5.27 20.87
N VAL A 90 1.63 -5.68 20.34
CA VAL A 90 1.73 -6.59 19.20
C VAL A 90 2.78 -7.65 19.53
N ASP A 91 2.32 -8.84 19.86
CA ASP A 91 3.16 -10.02 20.08
C ASP A 91 2.92 -11.03 18.95
N LEU A 92 3.92 -11.19 18.08
CA LEU A 92 3.81 -11.99 16.86
C LEU A 92 3.46 -13.46 17.13
N ASP A 93 3.83 -14.00 18.28
CA ASP A 93 3.49 -15.37 18.69
C ASP A 93 1.99 -15.56 18.92
N GLU A 94 1.27 -14.45 19.14
CA GLU A 94 -0.17 -14.41 19.41
C GLU A 94 -0.98 -13.84 18.24
N GLU A 95 -0.32 -13.34 17.20
CA GLU A 95 -0.97 -12.78 16.02
C GLU A 95 -1.34 -13.86 15.00
N VAL A 96 -2.59 -13.80 14.53
CA VAL A 96 -3.06 -14.56 13.36
C VAL A 96 -3.35 -13.56 12.24
N ILE A 97 -2.45 -13.54 11.26
CA ILE A 97 -2.42 -12.56 10.17
C ILE A 97 -3.08 -13.14 8.93
N VAL A 98 -4.25 -12.62 8.58
CA VAL A 98 -5.01 -13.02 7.39
C VAL A 98 -4.73 -12.05 6.24
N ILE A 99 -4.28 -12.55 5.10
CA ILE A 99 -3.92 -11.74 3.93
C ILE A 99 -4.70 -12.22 2.71
N THR A 100 -5.53 -11.34 2.13
CA THR A 100 -6.21 -11.62 0.86
C THR A 100 -5.33 -11.29 -0.33
N GLY A 101 -5.38 -12.10 -1.39
CA GLY A 101 -4.53 -11.92 -2.56
C GLY A 101 -3.05 -12.19 -2.27
N GLY A 102 -2.77 -13.12 -1.35
CA GLY A 102 -1.42 -13.40 -0.87
C GLY A 102 -0.61 -14.36 -1.74
N ALA A 103 -1.15 -14.86 -2.87
CA ALA A 103 -0.41 -15.81 -3.71
C ALA A 103 0.67 -15.18 -4.58
N SER A 104 0.64 -13.85 -4.78
CA SER A 104 1.66 -13.12 -5.53
C SER A 104 1.76 -11.64 -5.15
N GLY A 105 2.78 -10.95 -5.68
CA GLY A 105 2.93 -9.50 -5.52
C GLY A 105 3.10 -9.04 -4.07
N LEU A 106 2.44 -7.94 -3.70
CA LEU A 106 2.56 -7.32 -2.37
C LEU A 106 2.10 -8.26 -1.24
N GLY A 107 0.98 -8.96 -1.44
CA GLY A 107 0.42 -9.86 -0.41
C GLY A 107 1.36 -11.02 -0.08
N MET A 108 2.00 -11.60 -1.10
CA MET A 108 2.99 -12.68 -0.92
C MET A 108 4.21 -12.19 -0.14
N LEU A 109 4.74 -11.00 -0.45
CA LEU A 109 5.88 -10.44 0.29
C LEU A 109 5.55 -10.22 1.77
N ILE A 110 4.35 -9.73 2.07
CA ILE A 110 3.92 -9.56 3.47
C ILE A 110 3.79 -10.92 4.16
N ALA A 111 3.20 -11.92 3.48
CA ALA A 111 3.03 -13.26 4.01
C ALA A 111 4.37 -13.95 4.30
N GLU A 112 5.31 -13.90 3.36
CA GLU A 112 6.65 -14.48 3.51
C GLU A 112 7.43 -13.84 4.66
N VAL A 113 7.42 -12.50 4.77
CA VAL A 113 8.15 -11.82 5.85
C VAL A 113 7.59 -12.18 7.21
N TYR A 114 6.25 -12.24 7.37
CA TYR A 114 5.67 -12.64 8.65
C TYR A 114 5.88 -14.13 8.98
N GLY A 115 5.78 -15.01 7.98
CA GLY A 115 6.10 -16.43 8.16
C GLY A 115 7.56 -16.64 8.59
N MET A 116 8.50 -15.91 7.98
CA MET A 116 9.91 -15.93 8.39
C MET A 116 10.16 -15.37 9.80
N ARG A 117 9.28 -14.48 10.28
CA ARG A 117 9.35 -13.91 11.64
C ARG A 117 8.65 -14.77 12.70
N GLY A 118 8.08 -15.92 12.32
CA GLY A 118 7.43 -16.84 13.24
C GLY A 118 5.96 -16.54 13.53
N ALA A 119 5.37 -15.53 12.89
CA ALA A 119 3.95 -15.23 13.04
C ALA A 119 3.08 -16.27 12.32
N THR A 120 1.85 -16.47 12.81
CA THR A 120 0.89 -17.36 12.15
C THR A 120 0.21 -16.62 11.00
N VAL A 121 0.42 -17.07 9.77
CA VAL A 121 -0.12 -16.40 8.56
C VAL A 121 -1.13 -17.29 7.84
N ALA A 122 -2.29 -16.71 7.50
CA ALA A 122 -3.31 -17.30 6.64
C ALA A 122 -3.43 -16.52 5.33
N VAL A 123 -3.14 -17.16 4.21
CA VAL A 123 -3.27 -16.57 2.86
C VAL A 123 -4.59 -17.01 2.23
N LEU A 124 -5.41 -16.04 1.81
CA LEU A 124 -6.62 -16.25 1.03
C LEU A 124 -6.39 -15.86 -0.43
N ASP A 125 -6.40 -16.84 -1.33
CA ASP A 125 -6.28 -16.60 -2.77
C ASP A 125 -7.03 -17.66 -3.58
N ILE A 126 -7.36 -17.36 -4.84
CA ILE A 126 -7.96 -18.32 -5.77
C ILE A 126 -6.90 -19.23 -6.40
N ASN A 127 -5.64 -18.79 -6.42
CA ASN A 127 -4.49 -19.48 -6.95
C ASN A 127 -3.64 -20.07 -5.82
N PRO A 128 -2.87 -21.14 -6.08
CA PRO A 128 -1.80 -21.55 -5.17
C PRO A 128 -0.72 -20.45 -5.08
N MET A 129 0.00 -20.36 -3.96
CA MET A 129 1.15 -19.46 -3.86
C MET A 129 2.22 -19.81 -4.90
N GLU A 130 2.90 -18.79 -5.42
CA GLU A 130 4.01 -19.00 -6.35
C GLU A 130 5.22 -19.66 -5.66
N HIS A 131 5.40 -19.47 -4.35
CA HIS A 131 6.47 -20.05 -3.53
C HIS A 131 5.89 -20.78 -2.31
N ASP A 132 5.81 -22.11 -2.38
CA ASP A 132 5.18 -22.96 -1.35
C ASP A 132 6.12 -23.31 -0.17
N GLU A 133 7.34 -22.79 -0.17
CA GLU A 133 8.36 -23.13 0.84
C GLU A 133 8.34 -22.23 2.09
N ALA A 134 7.40 -21.28 2.16
CA ALA A 134 7.31 -20.34 3.27
C ALA A 134 6.79 -21.01 4.55
N ARG A 135 7.71 -21.27 5.49
CA ARG A 135 7.37 -21.76 6.84
C ARG A 135 6.43 -20.77 7.54
N GLY A 136 5.41 -21.28 8.24
CA GLY A 136 4.45 -20.45 9.01
C GLY A 136 3.30 -19.87 8.20
N VAL A 137 3.23 -20.15 6.88
CA VAL A 137 2.16 -19.68 6.00
C VAL A 137 1.20 -20.81 5.66
N ASN A 138 -0.09 -20.62 5.93
CA ASN A 138 -1.15 -21.56 5.60
C ASN A 138 -2.03 -20.99 4.49
N CYS A 139 -2.19 -21.74 3.40
CA CYS A 139 -2.95 -21.28 2.23
C CYS A 139 -4.37 -21.84 2.22
N TYR A 140 -5.34 -20.95 2.11
CA TYR A 140 -6.75 -21.28 2.01
C TYR A 140 -7.26 -20.81 0.65
N ARG A 141 -7.72 -21.76 -0.16
CA ARG A 141 -8.31 -21.42 -1.46
C ARG A 141 -9.65 -20.72 -1.24
N CYS A 142 -9.70 -19.43 -1.51
CA CYS A 142 -10.87 -18.60 -1.26
C CYS A 142 -11.00 -17.50 -2.31
N ASP A 143 -12.15 -17.45 -2.97
CA ASP A 143 -12.56 -16.31 -3.78
C ASP A 143 -13.25 -15.26 -2.90
N VAL A 144 -12.62 -14.09 -2.74
CA VAL A 144 -13.17 -12.99 -1.92
C VAL A 144 -14.50 -12.45 -2.43
N ARG A 145 -14.88 -12.76 -3.69
CA ARG A 145 -16.20 -12.39 -4.25
C ARG A 145 -17.33 -13.27 -3.70
N ASP A 146 -17.01 -14.48 -3.22
CA ASP A 146 -17.96 -15.46 -2.74
C ASP A 146 -18.08 -15.39 -1.21
N LYS A 147 -19.24 -14.88 -0.76
CA LYS A 147 -19.58 -14.72 0.67
C LYS A 147 -19.49 -16.03 1.45
N ALA A 148 -19.87 -17.15 0.84
CA ALA A 148 -19.87 -18.44 1.50
C ALA A 148 -18.44 -18.97 1.67
N GLN A 149 -17.57 -18.77 0.67
CA GLN A 149 -16.15 -19.11 0.78
C GLN A 149 -15.45 -18.27 1.84
N VAL A 150 -15.69 -16.96 1.88
CA VAL A 150 -15.13 -16.07 2.91
C VAL A 150 -15.58 -16.50 4.31
N ALA A 151 -16.89 -16.77 4.50
CA ALA A 151 -17.40 -17.23 5.80
C ALA A 151 -16.81 -18.57 6.22
N LYS A 152 -16.65 -19.51 5.28
CA LYS A 152 -16.00 -20.79 5.53
C LYS A 152 -14.53 -20.61 5.93
N ALA A 153 -13.81 -19.73 5.24
CA ALA A 153 -12.41 -19.45 5.52
C ALA A 153 -12.20 -18.92 6.95
N VAL A 154 -13.10 -18.08 7.47
CA VAL A 154 -13.05 -17.63 8.88
C VAL A 154 -13.09 -18.83 9.82
N VAL A 155 -14.03 -19.76 9.62
CA VAL A 155 -14.20 -20.94 10.48
C VAL A 155 -13.00 -21.87 10.40
N ASP A 156 -12.49 -22.10 9.18
CA ASP A 156 -11.31 -22.95 8.98
C ASP A 156 -10.06 -22.32 9.63
N ILE A 157 -9.85 -21.01 9.49
CA ILE A 157 -8.74 -20.29 10.14
C ILE A 157 -8.88 -20.30 11.66
N GLU A 158 -10.06 -20.01 12.21
CA GLU A 158 -10.29 -20.05 13.67
C GLU A 158 -10.01 -21.44 14.26
N ARG A 159 -10.35 -22.50 13.53
CA ARG A 159 -10.08 -23.89 13.94
C ARG A 159 -8.60 -24.24 13.86
N ASP A 160 -7.94 -23.90 12.76
CA ASP A 160 -6.60 -24.38 12.45
C ASP A 160 -5.51 -23.53 13.11
N LEU A 161 -5.73 -22.21 13.23
CA LEU A 161 -4.73 -21.20 13.57
C LEU A 161 -5.10 -20.33 14.78
N GLY A 162 -6.38 -20.29 15.14
CA GLY A 162 -6.90 -19.44 16.21
C GLY A 162 -7.56 -18.15 15.70
N THR A 163 -7.95 -17.28 16.63
CA THR A 163 -8.72 -16.06 16.32
C THR A 163 -7.90 -15.07 15.49
N PRO A 164 -8.37 -14.67 14.29
CA PRO A 164 -7.73 -13.63 13.48
C PRO A 164 -7.58 -12.32 14.24
N THR A 165 -6.37 -11.75 14.24
CA THR A 165 -6.03 -10.47 14.89
C THR A 165 -5.63 -9.40 13.88
N VAL A 166 -5.12 -9.80 12.72
CA VAL A 166 -4.79 -8.88 11.61
C VAL A 166 -5.51 -9.32 10.34
N LEU A 167 -6.15 -8.38 9.64
CA LEU A 167 -6.75 -8.60 8.33
C LEU A 167 -6.16 -7.62 7.32
N VAL A 168 -5.48 -8.13 6.31
CA VAL A 168 -4.93 -7.37 5.19
C VAL A 168 -5.79 -7.60 3.95
N ASN A 169 -6.66 -6.63 3.65
CA ASN A 169 -7.46 -6.58 2.43
C ASN A 169 -6.59 -6.08 1.27
N ASN A 170 -5.95 -7.02 0.56
CA ASN A 170 -5.02 -6.74 -0.54
C ASN A 170 -5.50 -7.28 -1.90
N ALA A 171 -6.37 -8.30 -1.94
CA ALA A 171 -6.85 -8.89 -3.19
C ALA A 171 -7.41 -7.83 -4.16
N ALA A 172 -6.97 -7.89 -5.42
CA ALA A 172 -7.39 -6.97 -6.46
C ALA A 172 -7.26 -7.54 -7.88
N ILE A 173 -8.07 -7.02 -8.80
CA ILE A 173 -7.94 -7.23 -10.25
C ILE A 173 -7.93 -5.88 -11.00
N VAL A 174 -7.31 -5.87 -12.19
CA VAL A 174 -7.30 -4.72 -13.11
C VAL A 174 -7.65 -5.21 -14.51
N VAL A 175 -8.65 -4.60 -15.13
CA VAL A 175 -9.10 -4.94 -16.50
C VAL A 175 -8.35 -4.11 -17.54
N GLY A 176 -8.18 -2.80 -17.32
CA GLY A 176 -7.33 -1.93 -18.14
C GLY A 176 -7.87 -1.60 -19.54
N LYS A 177 -9.19 -1.48 -19.71
CA LYS A 177 -9.82 -1.16 -21.00
C LYS A 177 -10.45 0.24 -20.99
N PRO A 178 -10.57 0.92 -22.14
CA PRO A 178 -11.44 2.09 -22.26
C PRO A 178 -12.84 1.78 -21.75
N PHE A 179 -13.50 2.77 -21.13
CA PHE A 179 -14.79 2.54 -20.47
C PHE A 179 -15.86 1.96 -21.42
N LEU A 180 -15.89 2.42 -22.67
CA LEU A 180 -16.83 1.92 -23.68
C LEU A 180 -16.55 0.48 -24.13
N ASP A 181 -15.34 -0.04 -23.88
CA ASP A 181 -14.92 -1.39 -24.24
C ASP A 181 -14.99 -2.35 -23.04
N LEU A 182 -15.38 -1.86 -21.85
CA LEU A 182 -15.64 -2.70 -20.68
C LEU A 182 -16.96 -3.43 -20.88
N SER A 183 -16.93 -4.76 -20.75
CA SER A 183 -18.16 -5.53 -20.61
C SER A 183 -18.77 -5.31 -19.23
N LEU A 184 -20.08 -5.57 -19.09
CA LEU A 184 -20.72 -5.51 -17.77
C LEU A 184 -20.09 -6.53 -16.81
N ASP A 185 -19.72 -7.72 -17.30
CA ASP A 185 -19.03 -8.74 -16.51
C ASP A 185 -17.64 -8.26 -16.03
N ASP A 186 -16.92 -7.48 -16.84
CA ASP A 186 -15.64 -6.87 -16.43
C ASP A 186 -15.86 -5.90 -15.26
N ILE A 187 -16.90 -5.06 -15.34
CA ILE A 187 -17.28 -4.10 -14.29
C ILE A 187 -17.66 -4.86 -13.02
N ASP A 188 -18.55 -5.84 -13.14
CA ASP A 188 -19.02 -6.65 -12.01
C ASP A 188 -17.88 -7.39 -11.33
N ALA A 189 -16.97 -8.00 -12.09
CA ALA A 189 -15.79 -8.66 -11.54
C ALA A 189 -14.87 -7.68 -10.80
N SER A 190 -14.67 -6.48 -11.36
CA SER A 190 -13.83 -5.43 -10.77
C SER A 190 -14.42 -4.93 -9.46
N ILE A 191 -15.70 -4.56 -9.44
CA ILE A 191 -16.39 -4.11 -8.22
C ILE A 191 -16.49 -5.23 -7.18
N ALA A 192 -16.82 -6.45 -7.61
CA ALA A 192 -16.94 -7.59 -6.71
C ALA A 192 -15.62 -7.90 -6.00
N THR A 193 -14.50 -7.86 -6.72
CA THR A 193 -13.18 -8.17 -6.14
C THR A 193 -12.61 -6.99 -5.36
N ASN A 194 -12.58 -5.81 -5.97
CA ASN A 194 -11.82 -4.67 -5.46
C ASN A 194 -12.55 -3.88 -4.37
N LEU A 195 -13.88 -3.99 -4.27
CA LEU A 195 -14.69 -3.25 -3.31
C LEU A 195 -15.53 -4.19 -2.42
N LEU A 196 -16.35 -5.05 -3.02
CA LEU A 196 -17.22 -5.94 -2.23
C LEU A 196 -16.41 -7.01 -1.48
N GLY A 197 -15.32 -7.51 -2.06
CA GLY A 197 -14.43 -8.47 -1.42
C GLY A 197 -13.93 -8.00 -0.05
N PRO A 198 -13.29 -6.81 0.05
CA PRO A 198 -12.95 -6.19 1.32
C PRO A 198 -14.15 -6.03 2.27
N MET A 199 -15.32 -5.61 1.78
CA MET A 199 -16.53 -5.50 2.62
C MET A 199 -16.97 -6.86 3.20
N TYR A 200 -16.94 -7.92 2.41
CA TYR A 200 -17.29 -9.27 2.85
C TYR A 200 -16.28 -9.80 3.86
N CYS A 201 -14.99 -9.60 3.61
CA CYS A 201 -13.93 -9.97 4.55
C CYS A 201 -14.10 -9.21 5.87
N LEU A 202 -14.31 -7.90 5.83
CA LEU A 202 -14.57 -7.10 7.04
C LEU A 202 -15.80 -7.62 7.79
N LYS A 203 -16.91 -7.89 7.11
CA LYS A 203 -18.14 -8.39 7.76
C LYS A 203 -17.96 -9.77 8.39
N ALA A 204 -17.08 -10.61 7.84
CA ALA A 204 -16.84 -11.97 8.29
C ALA A 204 -15.79 -12.06 9.42
N PHE A 205 -14.66 -11.35 9.29
CA PHE A 205 -13.53 -11.41 10.22
C PHE A 205 -13.66 -10.46 11.42
N LEU A 206 -14.29 -9.28 11.25
CA LEU A 206 -14.39 -8.29 12.32
C LEU A 206 -15.14 -8.81 13.57
N PRO A 207 -16.25 -9.57 13.46
CA PRO A 207 -16.89 -10.15 14.64
C PRO A 207 -15.97 -11.10 15.42
N ALA A 208 -15.08 -11.83 14.76
CA ALA A 208 -14.11 -12.70 15.42
C ALA A 208 -13.07 -11.88 16.21
N MET A 209 -12.51 -10.84 15.58
CA MET A 209 -11.59 -9.90 16.25
C MET A 209 -12.22 -9.27 17.51
N ILE A 210 -13.47 -8.81 17.40
CA ILE A 210 -14.20 -8.21 18.52
C ILE A 210 -14.42 -9.22 19.64
N ARG A 211 -14.88 -10.44 19.32
CA ARG A 211 -15.08 -11.50 20.32
C ARG A 211 -13.78 -11.90 21.01
N GLY A 212 -12.67 -11.88 20.28
CA GLY A 212 -11.34 -12.19 20.84
C GLY A 212 -10.90 -11.22 21.92
N GLY A 213 -11.33 -9.95 21.84
CA GLY A 213 -11.12 -8.95 22.90
C GLY A 213 -9.68 -8.46 23.09
N ARG A 214 -8.74 -8.88 22.23
CA ARG A 214 -7.31 -8.49 22.29
C ARG A 214 -6.97 -7.27 21.45
N GLY A 215 -7.98 -6.65 20.83
CA GLY A 215 -7.81 -5.68 19.76
C GLY A 215 -7.51 -6.33 18.41
N GLY A 216 -7.00 -5.56 17.47
CA GLY A 216 -6.62 -6.07 16.16
C GLY A 216 -6.15 -4.98 15.20
N THR A 217 -5.74 -5.37 14.01
CA THR A 217 -5.32 -4.43 12.95
C THR A 217 -5.97 -4.77 11.63
N ILE A 218 -6.71 -3.82 11.06
CA ILE A 218 -7.33 -3.94 9.73
C ILE A 218 -6.53 -3.08 8.76
N VAL A 219 -5.93 -3.70 7.75
CA VAL A 219 -5.19 -3.03 6.70
C VAL A 219 -5.99 -3.08 5.40
N ASN A 220 -6.31 -1.92 4.83
CA ASN A 220 -6.95 -1.81 3.52
C ASN A 220 -5.96 -1.25 2.50
N ILE A 221 -5.69 -2.00 1.43
CA ILE A 221 -4.85 -1.55 0.32
C ILE A 221 -5.71 -0.88 -0.75
N SER A 222 -5.67 0.45 -0.77
CA SER A 222 -6.35 1.31 -1.76
C SER A 222 -5.43 1.60 -2.96
N SER A 223 -5.54 2.79 -3.56
CA SER A 223 -4.64 3.29 -4.61
C SER A 223 -4.83 4.78 -4.82
N VAL A 224 -3.78 5.48 -5.25
CA VAL A 224 -3.85 6.88 -5.71
C VAL A 224 -4.88 7.07 -6.82
N ILE A 225 -5.08 6.04 -7.65
CA ILE A 225 -6.08 6.07 -8.73
C ILE A 225 -7.51 6.24 -8.20
N GLY A 226 -7.80 5.83 -6.96
CA GLY A 226 -9.08 6.08 -6.31
C GLY A 226 -9.33 7.57 -5.99
N HIS A 227 -8.28 8.40 -5.92
CA HIS A 227 -8.40 9.83 -5.66
C HIS A 227 -8.35 10.67 -6.94
N LEU A 228 -7.54 10.25 -7.92
CA LEU A 228 -7.24 11.00 -9.14
C LEU A 228 -8.05 10.55 -10.36
N GLY A 229 -8.36 9.26 -10.43
CA GLY A 229 -8.82 8.59 -11.64
C GLY A 229 -7.77 8.55 -12.77
N ALA A 230 -7.89 7.60 -13.67
CA ALA A 230 -7.06 7.52 -14.87
C ALA A 230 -7.82 6.91 -16.03
N ALA A 231 -7.46 7.30 -17.25
CA ALA A 231 -7.99 6.66 -18.45
C ALA A 231 -7.77 5.14 -18.39
N GLN A 232 -8.78 4.38 -18.85
CA GLN A 232 -8.81 2.91 -18.87
C GLN A 232 -8.84 2.22 -17.48
N LEU A 233 -9.10 2.97 -16.40
CA LEU A 233 -9.20 2.45 -15.03
C LEU A 233 -10.45 2.94 -14.31
N ALA A 234 -11.54 3.24 -15.02
CA ALA A 234 -12.74 3.84 -14.42
C ALA A 234 -13.40 2.95 -13.35
N ASP A 235 -13.55 1.65 -13.64
CA ASP A 235 -14.04 0.61 -12.75
C ASP A 235 -13.13 0.43 -11.52
N TYR A 236 -11.83 0.33 -11.75
CA TYR A 236 -10.82 0.18 -10.69
C TYR A 236 -10.76 1.43 -9.78
N ALA A 237 -10.78 2.62 -10.38
CA ALA A 237 -10.79 3.90 -9.66
C ALA A 237 -12.02 4.01 -8.77
N ALA A 238 -13.20 3.70 -9.29
CA ALA A 238 -14.44 3.70 -8.53
C ALA A 238 -14.38 2.73 -7.34
N ALA A 239 -13.87 1.52 -7.56
CA ALA A 239 -13.71 0.54 -6.49
C ALA A 239 -12.73 1.01 -5.38
N LYS A 240 -11.55 1.51 -5.76
CA LYS A 240 -10.54 1.97 -4.79
C LYS A 240 -10.96 3.25 -4.06
N ALA A 241 -11.71 4.14 -4.71
CA ALA A 241 -12.37 5.25 -4.05
C ALA A 241 -13.36 4.74 -2.98
N GLY A 242 -14.16 3.73 -3.33
CA GLY A 242 -15.08 3.06 -2.40
C GLY A 242 -14.37 2.42 -1.20
N VAL A 243 -13.21 1.79 -1.39
CA VAL A 243 -12.40 1.23 -0.30
C VAL A 243 -11.88 2.33 0.64
N THR A 244 -11.39 3.45 0.09
CA THR A 244 -10.97 4.60 0.90
C THR A 244 -12.13 5.17 1.73
N ALA A 245 -13.32 5.31 1.12
CA ALA A 245 -14.51 5.78 1.82
C ALA A 245 -14.97 4.79 2.91
N LEU A 246 -15.01 3.50 2.59
CA LEU A 246 -15.31 2.42 3.52
C LEU A 246 -14.36 2.44 4.71
N HIS A 247 -13.05 2.57 4.47
CA HIS A 247 -12.06 2.64 5.53
C HIS A 247 -12.31 3.81 6.47
N ARG A 248 -12.56 5.02 5.92
CA ARG A 248 -12.83 6.23 6.72
C ARG A 248 -14.08 6.04 7.59
N SER A 249 -15.16 5.55 7.02
CA SER A 249 -16.42 5.30 7.75
C SER A 249 -16.24 4.24 8.84
N LEU A 250 -15.62 3.11 8.51
CA LEU A 250 -15.39 2.02 9.48
C LEU A 250 -14.45 2.46 10.61
N THR A 251 -13.42 3.25 10.30
CA THR A 251 -12.51 3.78 11.31
C THR A 251 -13.23 4.67 12.32
N ALA A 252 -14.15 5.52 11.86
CA ALA A 252 -14.95 6.36 12.75
C ALA A 252 -15.82 5.50 13.68
N GLU A 253 -16.50 4.48 13.12
CA GLU A 253 -17.34 3.55 13.90
C GLU A 253 -16.53 2.75 14.93
N LEU A 254 -15.38 2.21 14.54
CA LEU A 254 -14.51 1.43 15.43
C LEU A 254 -13.88 2.30 16.52
N ARG A 255 -13.53 3.57 16.23
CA ARG A 255 -12.99 4.47 17.24
C ARG A 255 -13.96 4.70 18.41
N GLU A 256 -15.26 4.73 18.13
CA GLU A 256 -16.30 4.92 19.16
C GLU A 256 -16.63 3.63 19.91
N SER A 257 -16.69 2.50 19.20
CA SER A 257 -17.21 1.24 19.73
C SER A 257 -16.15 0.23 20.17
N HIS A 258 -14.99 0.21 19.51
CA HIS A 258 -13.92 -0.79 19.67
C HIS A 258 -12.53 -0.15 19.49
N PRO A 259 -12.11 0.76 20.39
CA PRO A 259 -10.88 1.56 20.23
C PRO A 259 -9.58 0.73 20.19
N ASP A 260 -9.64 -0.54 20.60
CA ASP A 260 -8.51 -1.47 20.55
C ASP A 260 -8.26 -2.04 19.14
N ILE A 261 -9.21 -1.87 18.21
CA ILE A 261 -9.04 -2.25 16.81
C ILE A 261 -8.50 -1.07 16.01
N ARG A 262 -7.32 -1.27 15.43
CA ARG A 262 -6.60 -0.29 14.63
C ARG A 262 -6.90 -0.47 13.17
N THR A 263 -6.91 0.65 12.44
CA THR A 263 -7.13 0.65 11.01
C THR A 263 -5.94 1.31 10.32
N VAL A 264 -5.46 0.65 9.27
CA VAL A 264 -4.37 1.12 8.41
C VAL A 264 -4.90 1.25 6.98
N LEU A 265 -4.79 2.43 6.40
CA LEU A 265 -5.08 2.69 4.99
C LEU A 265 -3.77 2.93 4.26
N VAL A 266 -3.52 2.12 3.24
CA VAL A 266 -2.35 2.29 2.37
C VAL A 266 -2.82 2.68 0.99
N THR A 267 -2.34 3.82 0.50
CA THR A 267 -2.67 4.38 -0.81
C THR A 267 -1.43 4.36 -1.70
N PRO A 268 -1.09 3.21 -2.31
CA PRO A 268 0.06 3.11 -3.19
C PRO A 268 -0.18 3.85 -4.51
N GLY A 269 0.91 4.41 -5.03
CA GLY A 269 1.08 4.86 -6.40
C GLY A 269 1.27 3.67 -7.34
N GLN A 270 2.04 3.87 -8.41
CA GLN A 270 2.33 2.78 -9.33
C GLN A 270 3.29 1.78 -8.69
N LEU A 271 2.92 0.49 -8.71
CA LEU A 271 3.73 -0.62 -8.19
C LEU A 271 4.20 -1.54 -9.32
N THR A 272 5.44 -2.01 -9.26
CA THR A 272 5.94 -3.10 -10.10
C THR A 272 5.41 -4.44 -9.60
N THR A 273 4.14 -4.74 -9.87
CA THR A 273 3.50 -6.02 -9.52
C THR A 273 2.97 -6.73 -10.77
N PRO A 274 2.72 -8.05 -10.70
CA PRO A 274 2.03 -8.77 -11.78
C PRO A 274 0.70 -8.12 -12.20
N LEU A 275 0.03 -7.44 -11.26
CA LEU A 275 -1.25 -6.75 -11.48
C LEU A 275 -1.14 -5.62 -12.52
N PHE A 276 -0.02 -4.89 -12.56
CA PHE A 276 0.23 -3.75 -13.47
C PHE A 276 1.33 -4.05 -14.50
N TYR A 277 1.54 -5.32 -14.84
CA TYR A 277 2.56 -5.72 -15.81
C TYR A 277 2.37 -5.00 -17.16
N GLY A 278 3.45 -4.38 -17.66
CA GLY A 278 3.49 -3.65 -18.93
C GLY A 278 3.17 -2.15 -18.86
N VAL A 279 2.77 -1.59 -17.70
CA VAL A 279 2.51 -0.14 -17.58
C VAL A 279 3.82 0.65 -17.58
N GLN A 280 3.95 1.62 -18.48
CA GLN A 280 5.10 2.54 -18.52
C GLN A 280 4.82 3.83 -17.73
N THR A 281 5.76 4.23 -16.87
CA THR A 281 5.74 5.54 -16.22
C THR A 281 6.34 6.62 -17.12
N PRO A 282 5.61 7.71 -17.41
CA PRO A 282 6.14 8.79 -18.25
C PRO A 282 7.18 9.67 -17.56
N ASN A 283 7.24 9.69 -16.22
CA ASN A 283 8.17 10.55 -15.47
C ASN A 283 8.58 9.92 -14.12
N SER A 284 9.73 9.25 -14.10
CA SER A 284 10.29 8.57 -12.93
C SER A 284 10.71 9.52 -11.79
N PHE A 285 10.87 10.82 -12.05
CA PHE A 285 11.26 11.79 -11.01
C PHE A 285 10.06 12.29 -10.19
N LEU A 286 8.96 12.66 -10.85
CA LEU A 286 7.76 13.18 -10.20
C LEU A 286 6.79 12.09 -9.74
N ALA A 287 6.73 10.98 -10.46
CA ALA A 287 5.90 9.84 -10.16
C ALA A 287 6.75 8.55 -10.23
N PRO A 288 7.70 8.36 -9.30
CA PRO A 288 8.51 7.16 -9.28
C PRO A 288 7.63 5.93 -9.08
N VAL A 289 8.03 4.82 -9.69
CA VAL A 289 7.45 3.51 -9.40
C VAL A 289 7.94 3.09 -8.02
N VAL A 290 7.02 2.64 -7.16
CA VAL A 290 7.38 2.11 -5.84
C VAL A 290 7.59 0.62 -5.97
N GLU A 291 8.70 0.14 -5.41
CA GLU A 291 8.92 -1.29 -5.28
C GLU A 291 7.92 -1.90 -4.28
N PRO A 292 7.31 -3.05 -4.58
CA PRO A 292 6.39 -3.71 -3.64
C PRO A 292 7.00 -3.97 -2.26
N VAL A 293 8.32 -4.18 -2.19
CA VAL A 293 9.06 -4.37 -0.94
C VAL A 293 9.00 -3.13 -0.03
N GLU A 294 9.02 -1.92 -0.58
CA GLU A 294 8.91 -0.70 0.22
C GLU A 294 7.51 -0.54 0.82
N VAL A 295 6.47 -0.85 0.04
CA VAL A 295 5.09 -0.84 0.54
C VAL A 295 4.89 -1.94 1.58
N ALA A 296 5.45 -3.12 1.38
CA ALA A 296 5.40 -4.22 2.35
C ALA A 296 6.04 -3.80 3.68
N LYS A 297 7.23 -3.17 3.63
CA LYS A 297 7.91 -2.65 4.82
C LYS A 297 7.06 -1.65 5.60
N GLU A 298 6.39 -0.72 4.91
CA GLU A 298 5.52 0.26 5.55
C GLU A 298 4.29 -0.41 6.18
N VAL A 299 3.65 -1.35 5.48
CA VAL A 299 2.52 -2.13 6.02
C VAL A 299 2.94 -2.90 7.27
N ILE A 300 4.07 -3.58 7.21
CA ILE A 300 4.62 -4.37 8.33
C ILE A 300 4.95 -3.45 9.50
N ALA A 301 5.65 -2.34 9.26
CA ALA A 301 5.98 -1.38 10.31
C ALA A 301 4.71 -0.79 10.96
N ALA A 302 3.66 -0.53 10.18
CA ALA A 302 2.39 -0.04 10.72
C ALA A 302 1.72 -1.08 11.62
N ILE A 303 1.66 -2.35 11.17
CA ILE A 303 1.11 -3.45 11.97
C ILE A 303 1.93 -3.66 13.24
N ASP A 304 3.26 -3.80 13.14
CA ASP A 304 4.18 -4.02 14.27
C ASP A 304 4.12 -2.90 15.30
N SER A 305 3.93 -1.66 14.84
CA SER A 305 3.81 -0.50 15.74
C SER A 305 2.51 -0.49 16.54
N GLY A 306 1.54 -1.35 16.21
CA GLY A 306 0.22 -1.37 16.82
C GLY A 306 -0.58 -0.07 16.64
N SER A 307 -0.17 0.80 15.73
CA SER A 307 -0.79 2.12 15.53
C SER A 307 -1.73 2.11 14.33
N GLY A 308 -2.82 2.89 14.42
CA GLY A 308 -3.57 3.24 13.21
C GLY A 308 -2.71 4.15 12.32
N LEU A 309 -2.89 4.05 11.00
CA LEU A 309 -2.10 4.84 10.06
C LEU A 309 -2.87 5.09 8.76
N THR A 310 -2.77 6.30 8.22
CA THR A 310 -3.12 6.54 6.81
C THR A 310 -1.87 7.02 6.09
N THR A 311 -1.37 6.19 5.17
CA THR A 311 -0.11 6.46 4.46
C THR A 311 -0.30 6.28 2.95
N GLY A 312 0.44 7.10 2.20
CA GLY A 312 0.52 7.01 0.74
C GLY A 312 1.98 6.93 0.34
N MET A 313 2.29 6.11 -0.65
CA MET A 313 3.65 5.99 -1.18
C MET A 313 3.59 5.94 -2.71
N PRO A 314 4.43 6.69 -3.45
CA PRO A 314 5.47 7.60 -2.97
C PRO A 314 4.91 8.93 -2.44
N LEU A 315 5.76 9.93 -2.20
CA LEU A 315 5.45 11.21 -1.59
C LEU A 315 4.23 11.88 -2.24
N TYR A 316 4.11 11.85 -3.57
CA TYR A 316 2.97 12.45 -4.26
C TYR A 316 1.63 11.83 -3.81
N ALA A 317 1.61 10.53 -3.47
CA ALA A 317 0.43 9.86 -2.96
C ALA A 317 -0.02 10.41 -1.61
N ARG A 318 0.92 10.89 -0.77
CA ARG A 318 0.61 11.52 0.53
C ARG A 318 -0.12 12.85 0.37
N TRP A 319 0.13 13.54 -0.74
CA TRP A 319 -0.42 14.86 -1.03
C TRP A 319 -1.52 14.82 -2.09
N ILE A 320 -1.99 13.64 -2.48
CA ILE A 320 -2.93 13.51 -3.59
C ILE A 320 -4.25 14.23 -3.33
N ASP A 321 -4.70 14.32 -2.08
CA ASP A 321 -5.94 15.04 -1.76
C ASP A 321 -5.82 16.56 -2.07
N TRP A 322 -4.61 17.13 -2.03
CA TRP A 322 -4.38 18.53 -2.43
C TRP A 322 -4.52 18.76 -3.93
N TYR A 323 -4.28 17.73 -4.76
CA TYR A 323 -4.50 17.84 -6.20
C TYR A 323 -5.97 18.21 -6.50
N ASN A 324 -6.92 17.67 -5.74
CA ASN A 324 -8.35 17.92 -5.93
C ASN A 324 -8.77 19.36 -5.57
N VAL A 325 -7.92 20.10 -4.83
CA VAL A 325 -8.13 21.51 -4.46
C VAL A 325 -7.61 22.46 -5.55
N LEU A 326 -6.73 22.00 -6.44
CA LEU A 326 -6.12 22.85 -7.46
C LEU A 326 -7.16 23.31 -8.50
N PRO A 327 -7.01 24.52 -9.08
CA PRO A 327 -7.77 24.93 -10.26
C PRO A 327 -7.67 23.91 -11.41
N VAL A 328 -8.76 23.71 -12.14
CA VAL A 328 -8.88 22.69 -13.21
C VAL A 328 -7.75 22.80 -14.25
N GLY A 329 -7.32 24.02 -14.59
CA GLY A 329 -6.19 24.23 -15.51
C GLY A 329 -4.87 23.62 -15.01
N LEU A 330 -4.57 23.77 -13.71
CA LEU A 330 -3.38 23.18 -13.09
C LEU A 330 -3.51 21.67 -12.97
N GLN A 331 -4.70 21.17 -12.66
CA GLN A 331 -4.98 19.73 -12.66
C GLN A 331 -4.69 19.11 -14.04
N LEU A 332 -5.21 19.70 -15.12
CA LEU A 332 -4.96 19.23 -16.48
C LEU A 332 -3.48 19.28 -16.87
N ALA A 333 -2.75 20.33 -16.47
CA ALA A 333 -1.31 20.42 -16.69
C ALA A 333 -0.57 19.30 -15.96
N ALA A 334 -0.87 19.06 -14.68
CA ALA A 334 -0.27 18.00 -13.88
C ALA A 334 -0.55 16.61 -14.46
N ARG A 335 -1.77 16.34 -14.94
CA ARG A 335 -2.13 15.09 -15.63
C ARG A 335 -1.34 14.88 -16.92
N ARG A 336 -1.14 15.94 -17.71
CA ARG A 336 -0.36 15.88 -18.96
C ARG A 336 1.13 15.60 -18.68
N ILE A 337 1.70 16.26 -17.67
CA ILE A 337 3.11 16.14 -17.27
C ILE A 337 3.39 14.76 -16.66
N SER A 338 2.54 14.29 -15.75
CA SER A 338 2.64 12.94 -15.18
C SER A 338 2.35 11.85 -16.22
N GLY A 339 1.53 12.16 -17.22
CA GLY A 339 1.08 11.25 -18.25
C GLY A 339 0.24 10.08 -17.73
N VAL A 340 -0.41 10.26 -16.56
CA VAL A 340 -1.29 9.26 -15.93
C VAL A 340 -2.35 8.70 -16.88
N ASP A 341 -2.87 9.53 -17.79
CA ASP A 341 -3.89 9.15 -18.78
C ASP A 341 -3.35 8.34 -19.97
N ARG A 342 -2.02 8.17 -20.07
CA ARG A 342 -1.36 7.40 -21.13
C ARG A 342 -0.73 6.10 -20.63
N GLY A 343 -0.54 5.95 -19.31
CA GLY A 343 0.18 4.81 -18.74
C GLY A 343 -0.44 3.44 -19.07
N MET A 344 -1.76 3.37 -19.19
CA MET A 344 -2.47 2.11 -19.47
C MET A 344 -2.41 1.67 -20.94
N ARG A 345 -1.84 2.47 -21.85
CA ARG A 345 -1.75 2.10 -23.27
C ARG A 345 -0.88 0.86 -23.53
N THR A 346 0.10 0.63 -22.65
CA THR A 346 1.04 -0.52 -22.73
C THR A 346 0.67 -1.64 -21.76
N PHE A 347 -0.46 -1.54 -21.06
CA PHE A 347 -0.90 -2.52 -20.08
C PHE A 347 -1.11 -3.90 -20.72
N VAL A 348 -0.53 -4.91 -20.07
CA VAL A 348 -0.67 -6.33 -20.42
C VAL A 348 -1.40 -7.08 -19.31
N GLY A 349 -1.10 -6.74 -18.05
CA GLY A 349 -1.72 -7.33 -16.86
C GLY A 349 -1.31 -8.78 -16.59
N ARG A 350 -1.93 -9.38 -15.57
CA ARG A 350 -1.58 -10.73 -15.09
C ARG A 350 -1.78 -11.83 -16.14
N LYS A 351 -2.92 -11.81 -16.87
CA LYS A 351 -3.21 -12.82 -17.90
C LYS A 351 -2.14 -12.86 -18.99
N GLY A 352 -1.71 -11.69 -19.49
CA GLY A 352 -0.67 -11.64 -20.51
C GLY A 352 0.73 -11.97 -19.97
N LEU A 353 1.00 -11.76 -18.67
CA LEU A 353 2.22 -12.26 -18.02
C LEU A 353 2.24 -13.80 -17.98
N ASP A 354 1.12 -14.42 -17.63
CA ASP A 354 1.00 -15.88 -17.56
C ASP A 354 1.16 -16.52 -18.96
N GLU A 355 0.61 -15.89 -20.00
CA GLU A 355 0.81 -16.28 -21.41
C GLU A 355 2.29 -16.16 -21.84
N ALA A 356 2.97 -15.08 -21.47
CA ALA A 356 4.40 -14.88 -21.77
C ALA A 356 5.29 -15.95 -21.10
N LYS A 357 5.07 -16.23 -19.80
CA LYS A 357 5.78 -17.28 -19.06
C LYS A 357 5.50 -18.68 -19.63
N GLY A 358 4.27 -18.92 -20.09
CA GLY A 358 3.88 -20.16 -20.77
C GLY A 358 4.62 -20.37 -22.08
N GLY A 359 4.79 -19.31 -22.89
CA GLY A 359 5.53 -19.35 -24.16
C GLY A 359 7.03 -19.63 -23.98
N GLU A 360 7.67 -19.05 -22.97
CA GLU A 360 9.09 -19.27 -22.68
C GLU A 360 9.38 -20.70 -22.21
N ARG A 361 8.51 -21.30 -21.38
CA ARG A 361 8.65 -22.72 -20.95
C ARG A 361 8.50 -23.71 -22.11
N VAL A 362 7.72 -23.38 -23.13
CA VAL A 362 7.55 -24.22 -24.33
C VAL A 362 8.74 -24.06 -25.29
N SER A 363 9.34 -22.87 -25.36
CA SER A 363 10.55 -22.61 -26.14
C SER A 363 11.78 -23.28 -25.51
N SER A 364 11.95 -23.20 -24.18
CA SER A 364 13.07 -23.82 -23.45
C SER A 364 13.04 -25.37 -23.43
N LYS A 365 11.90 -26.01 -23.71
CA LYS A 365 11.80 -27.47 -23.87
C LYS A 365 12.07 -27.95 -25.31
N LYS A 366 12.26 -27.04 -26.25
CA LYS A 366 12.56 -27.34 -27.67
C LYS A 366 13.99 -26.95 -28.08
N GLY A 367 14.80 -26.48 -27.13
CA GLY A 367 16.22 -26.12 -27.34
C GLY A 367 17.17 -27.22 -26.94
#